data_AF-A0A9Q0Y9R0-F1
#
_entry.id   AF-A0A9Q0Y9R0-F1
#
_cell.length_a   1.000
_cell.length_b   1.000
_cell.length_c   1.000
_cell.angle_alpha   90.00
_cell.angle_beta   90.00
_cell.angle_gamma   90.00
#
_symmetry.space_group_name_H-M   'P 1'
#
loop_
_entity.id
_entity.type
_entity.pdbx_description
1 polymer ?
#
loop_
_entity_poly.entity_id
_entity_poly.type
_entity_poly.pdbx_seq_one_letter_code
_entity_poly.pdbx_strand_id
1 'polypeptide(L)'
;MAYPLSLLTLNVSGMRDSRKRSRIFQFCRTLGVDFVFFQETHIVNEDDVHTWSFEWGGGLHASFGSTTSCGSVILVSPRWTPLVGKVDSDHEGRLVCITVRHPCGKFFLCNVYAPNRPSGRRDFFMTLPSFVPGSAPCILAGDFNCVPDTQLDRMSRCTSSGCVGMSALDMFIKNHDMVDVWRAQHPGLSCSLGTALMARTPQGWTECTLHLHCHRGTVKL
;
A
#
# COMPACT_ATOMS: atom_id res chain seq x y z
N MET A 1 -16.86 0.23 20.88
CA MET A 1 -16.62 1.34 19.94
C MET A 1 -15.50 0.92 19.03
N ALA A 2 -15.76 0.67 17.75
CA ALA A 2 -14.69 0.44 16.79
C ALA A 2 -14.06 1.79 16.45
N TYR A 3 -12.73 1.87 16.53
CA TYR A 3 -12.02 3.07 16.05
C TYR A 3 -11.79 2.90 14.55
N PRO A 4 -12.18 3.89 13.72
CA PRO A 4 -11.92 3.83 12.30
C PRO A 4 -10.41 3.84 12.04
N LEU A 5 -9.99 3.14 10.97
CA LEU A 5 -8.60 2.98 10.60
C LEU A 5 -8.26 3.89 9.41
N SER A 6 -7.39 4.88 9.58
CA SER A 6 -7.06 5.81 8.49
C SER A 6 -5.81 5.37 7.72
N LEU A 7 -5.90 5.22 6.39
CA LEU A 7 -4.81 4.71 5.55
C LEU A 7 -4.50 5.63 4.36
N LEU A 8 -3.24 5.78 4.01
CA LEU A 8 -2.80 6.58 2.88
C LEU A 8 -1.80 5.81 2.02
N THR A 9 -1.97 5.79 0.70
CA THR A 9 -0.97 5.22 -0.22
C THR A 9 -0.53 6.25 -1.25
N LEU A 10 0.79 6.47 -1.35
CA LEU A 10 1.38 7.48 -2.23
C LEU A 10 2.70 6.99 -2.84
N ASN A 11 2.78 7.04 -4.16
CA ASN A 11 4.07 7.00 -4.85
C ASN A 11 4.70 8.40 -4.74
N VAL A 12 5.84 8.50 -4.05
CA VAL A 12 6.46 9.80 -3.72
C VAL A 12 7.57 10.22 -4.68
N SER A 13 8.01 9.33 -5.57
CA SER A 13 9.10 9.57 -6.54
C SER A 13 10.32 10.27 -5.91
N GLY A 14 10.88 9.60 -4.91
CA GLY A 14 12.07 9.97 -4.13
C GLY A 14 11.75 10.79 -2.88
N MET A 15 12.27 10.34 -1.72
CA MET A 15 12.08 10.99 -0.42
C MET A 15 13.40 11.29 0.32
N ARG A 16 14.54 11.25 -0.39
CA ARG A 16 15.86 11.52 0.22
C ARG A 16 16.07 12.98 0.59
N ASP A 17 15.54 13.92 -0.19
CA ASP A 17 15.58 15.36 0.14
C ASP A 17 14.79 15.64 1.42
N SER A 18 15.47 16.17 2.44
CA SER A 18 14.90 16.38 3.78
C SER A 18 13.75 17.38 3.79
N ARG A 19 13.77 18.40 2.91
CA ARG A 19 12.69 19.40 2.82
C ARG A 19 11.43 18.78 2.21
N LYS A 20 11.58 18.00 1.14
CA LYS A 20 10.47 17.24 0.53
C LYS A 20 9.91 16.24 1.53
N ARG A 21 10.76 15.45 2.19
CA ARG A 21 10.36 14.47 3.20
C ARG A 21 9.59 15.10 4.36
N SER A 22 10.10 16.20 4.91
CA SER A 22 9.45 16.93 6.00
C SER A 22 8.06 17.45 5.61
N ARG A 23 7.89 17.99 4.40
CA ARG A 23 6.58 18.42 3.87
C ARG A 23 5.61 17.25 3.71
N ILE A 24 6.08 16.11 3.20
CA ILE A 24 5.26 14.88 3.08
C ILE A 24 4.81 14.40 4.46
N PHE A 25 5.72 14.35 5.44
CA PHE A 25 5.38 13.95 6.81
C PHE A 25 4.40 14.93 7.45
N GLN A 26 4.58 16.24 7.23
CA GLN A 26 3.63 17.25 7.70
C GLN A 26 2.23 17.04 7.09
N PHE A 27 2.16 16.81 5.78
CA PHE A 27 0.90 16.49 5.10
C PHE A 27 0.21 15.27 5.71
N CYS A 28 0.95 14.17 5.92
CA CYS A 28 0.41 12.96 6.55
C CYS A 28 -0.09 13.24 7.98
N ARG A 29 0.65 14.01 8.77
CA ARG A 29 0.22 14.42 10.13
C ARG A 29 -1.05 15.25 10.11
N THR A 30 -1.20 16.18 9.17
CA THR A 30 -2.43 16.98 9.01
C THR A 30 -3.65 16.12 8.69
N LEU A 31 -3.47 15.01 7.97
CA LEU A 31 -4.54 14.05 7.68
C LEU A 31 -4.88 13.12 8.86
N GLY A 32 -4.02 13.02 9.87
CA GLY A 32 -4.24 12.13 11.01
C GLY A 32 -4.28 10.65 10.63
N VAL A 33 -3.48 10.25 9.64
CA VAL A 33 -3.43 8.87 9.13
C VAL A 33 -2.75 7.90 10.11
N ASP A 34 -3.29 6.69 10.23
CA ASP A 34 -2.75 5.64 11.11
C ASP A 34 -1.59 4.90 10.45
N PHE A 35 -1.73 4.57 9.16
CA PHE A 35 -0.66 3.94 8.38
C PHE A 35 -0.52 4.59 7.00
N VAL A 36 0.72 4.71 6.53
CA VAL A 36 1.04 5.28 5.22
C VAL A 36 1.93 4.35 4.42
N PHE A 37 1.53 4.05 3.19
CA PHE A 37 2.24 3.21 2.24
C PHE A 37 2.93 4.10 1.20
N PHE A 38 4.25 4.21 1.26
CA PHE A 38 5.03 4.97 0.29
C PHE A 38 5.75 4.06 -0.70
N GLN A 39 5.67 4.40 -1.99
CA GLN A 39 6.45 3.76 -3.06
C GLN A 39 7.46 4.75 -3.65
N GLU A 40 8.52 4.23 -4.27
CA GLU A 40 9.65 5.01 -4.80
C GLU A 40 10.29 5.93 -3.76
N THR A 41 10.49 5.46 -2.53
CA THR A 41 11.07 6.32 -1.47
C THR A 41 12.56 6.56 -1.64
N HIS A 42 13.26 5.66 -2.34
CA HIS A 42 14.72 5.61 -2.47
C HIS A 42 15.43 5.46 -1.11
N ILE A 43 14.77 4.77 -0.16
CA ILE A 43 15.37 4.35 1.10
C ILE A 43 16.36 3.22 0.84
N VAL A 44 17.56 3.27 1.44
CA VAL A 44 18.64 2.32 1.08
C VAL A 44 19.17 1.48 2.23
N ASN A 45 18.95 1.88 3.49
CA ASN A 45 19.51 1.19 4.64
C ASN A 45 18.73 1.47 5.94
N GLU A 46 19.12 0.77 7.00
CA GLU A 46 18.54 0.93 8.34
C GLU A 46 18.82 2.31 8.97
N ASP A 47 19.93 2.97 8.64
CA ASP A 47 20.22 4.33 9.14
C ASP A 47 19.19 5.35 8.64
N ASP A 48 18.77 5.23 7.37
CA ASP A 48 17.66 6.00 6.82
C ASP A 48 16.37 5.68 7.60
N VAL A 49 16.10 4.41 7.93
CA VAL A 49 14.91 3.98 8.70
C VAL A 49 14.88 4.67 10.06
N HIS A 50 15.99 4.64 10.81
CA HIS A 50 16.10 5.29 12.11
C HIS A 50 15.88 6.80 12.01
N THR A 51 16.53 7.44 11.05
CA THR A 51 16.43 8.89 10.85
C THR A 51 15.00 9.30 10.48
N TRP A 52 14.38 8.59 9.53
CA TRP A 52 13.05 8.94 9.03
C TRP A 52 11.95 8.56 10.02
N SER A 53 12.12 7.49 10.80
CA SER A 53 11.25 7.14 11.93
C SER A 53 11.28 8.23 13.00
N PHE A 54 12.46 8.76 13.32
CA PHE A 54 12.61 9.87 14.26
C PHE A 54 11.92 11.15 13.77
N GLU A 55 12.12 11.53 12.50
CA GLU A 55 11.44 12.69 11.89
C GLU A 55 9.92 12.52 11.78
N TRP A 56 9.45 11.29 11.59
CA TRP A 56 8.03 10.95 11.58
C TRP A 56 7.41 11.00 12.98
N GLY A 57 8.14 10.51 13.99
CA GLY A 57 7.72 10.39 15.38
C GLY A 57 7.03 9.07 15.72
N GLY A 58 7.02 8.10 14.80
CA GLY A 58 6.34 6.81 14.93
C GLY A 58 7.14 5.67 14.29
N GLY A 59 6.47 4.54 14.01
CA GLY A 59 7.12 3.38 13.39
C GLY A 59 7.39 3.59 11.90
N LEU A 60 8.45 2.97 11.40
CA LEU A 60 8.79 2.94 9.98
C LEU A 60 9.37 1.57 9.64
N HIS A 61 8.81 0.93 8.61
CA HIS A 61 9.29 -0.35 8.11
C HIS A 61 9.51 -0.28 6.61
N ALA A 62 10.59 -0.86 6.12
CA ALA A 62 11.03 -0.64 4.75
C ALA A 62 11.43 -1.93 4.04
N SER A 63 11.26 -1.91 2.72
CA SER A 63 12.05 -2.70 1.80
C SER A 63 12.99 -1.75 1.06
N PHE A 64 14.29 -2.06 1.08
CA PHE A 64 15.33 -1.18 0.57
C PHE A 64 15.43 -1.20 -0.95
N GLY A 65 15.45 -0.02 -1.55
CA GLY A 65 15.73 0.18 -2.97
C GLY A 65 17.16 0.64 -3.20
N SER A 66 17.34 1.47 -4.22
CA SER A 66 18.58 2.22 -4.45
C SER A 66 18.36 3.71 -4.20
N THR A 67 19.42 4.50 -4.35
CA THR A 67 19.33 5.97 -4.22
C THR A 67 18.46 6.63 -5.31
N THR A 68 18.17 5.91 -6.39
CA THR A 68 17.50 6.43 -7.59
C THR A 68 16.25 5.66 -8.02
N SER A 69 15.93 4.53 -7.38
CA SER A 69 14.81 3.68 -7.77
C SER A 69 14.33 2.81 -6.62
N CYS A 70 13.06 2.40 -6.67
CA CYS A 70 12.41 1.55 -5.68
C CYS A 70 12.49 2.12 -4.25
N GLY A 71 12.28 1.27 -3.26
CA GLY A 71 12.13 1.67 -1.87
C GLY A 71 10.65 1.76 -1.53
N SER A 72 10.21 0.83 -0.68
CA SER A 72 8.82 0.75 -0.21
C SER A 72 8.82 0.93 1.29
N VAL A 73 8.01 1.85 1.81
CA VAL A 73 7.98 2.19 3.24
C VAL A 73 6.55 2.11 3.77
N ILE A 74 6.37 1.52 4.94
CA ILE A 74 5.16 1.66 5.75
C ILE A 74 5.49 2.57 6.93
N LEU A 75 4.89 3.75 6.98
CA LEU A 75 4.84 4.56 8.20
C LEU A 75 3.70 4.08 9.08
N VAL A 76 3.96 4.08 10.38
CA VAL A 76 3.01 3.69 11.42
C VAL A 76 2.89 4.84 12.40
N SER A 77 1.68 5.31 12.68
CA SER A 77 1.47 6.37 13.65
C SER A 77 1.88 5.89 15.07
N PRO A 78 2.28 6.81 15.97
CA PRO A 78 2.77 6.45 17.30
C PRO A 78 1.80 5.58 18.10
N ARG A 79 0.50 5.73 17.85
CA ARG A 79 -0.58 4.95 18.47
C ARG A 79 -0.49 3.45 18.14
N TRP A 80 -0.06 3.13 16.93
CA TRP A 80 -0.04 1.76 16.42
C TRP A 80 1.34 1.12 16.48
N THR A 81 2.41 1.90 16.62
CA THR A 81 3.79 1.39 16.69
C THR A 81 3.96 0.24 17.69
N PRO A 82 3.44 0.30 18.93
CA PRO A 82 3.59 -0.80 19.91
C PRO A 82 2.84 -2.08 19.53
N LEU A 83 1.92 -1.99 18.57
CA LEU A 83 1.05 -3.09 18.13
C LEU A 83 1.60 -3.81 16.89
N VAL A 84 2.67 -3.30 16.29
CA VAL A 84 3.33 -3.94 15.16
C VAL A 84 4.05 -5.21 15.66
N GLY A 85 3.84 -6.30 14.95
CA GLY A 85 4.47 -7.60 15.16
C GLY A 85 5.54 -7.88 14.11
N LYS A 86 5.34 -8.98 13.37
CA LYS A 86 6.29 -9.42 12.34
C LYS A 86 6.35 -8.42 11.18
N VAL A 87 7.55 -8.20 10.68
CA VAL A 87 7.85 -7.44 9.46
C VAL A 87 8.52 -8.40 8.48
N ASP A 88 8.01 -8.44 7.25
CA ASP A 88 8.58 -9.21 6.14
C ASP A 88 8.75 -8.28 4.93
N SER A 89 9.88 -8.36 4.23
CA SER A 89 10.12 -7.56 3.04
C SER A 89 10.80 -8.37 1.95
N ASP A 90 10.69 -7.91 0.71
CA ASP A 90 11.52 -8.42 -0.38
C ASP A 90 12.93 -7.79 -0.35
N HIS A 91 13.76 -8.17 -1.32
CA HIS A 91 15.12 -7.65 -1.48
C HIS A 91 15.24 -6.65 -2.65
N GLU A 92 14.14 -6.31 -3.33
CA GLU A 92 14.13 -5.39 -4.47
C GLU A 92 13.52 -4.02 -4.16
N GLY A 93 13.10 -3.78 -2.91
CA GLY A 93 12.50 -2.51 -2.53
C GLY A 93 11.04 -2.38 -2.98
N ARG A 94 10.34 -3.49 -3.25
CA ARG A 94 9.01 -3.49 -3.88
C ARG A 94 7.88 -3.97 -2.97
N LEU A 95 8.21 -4.67 -1.89
CA LEU A 95 7.22 -5.25 -0.99
C LEU A 95 7.70 -5.17 0.44
N VAL A 96 6.88 -4.58 1.30
CA VAL A 96 7.03 -4.68 2.75
C VAL A 96 5.67 -4.97 3.36
N CYS A 97 5.62 -5.95 4.24
CA CYS A 97 4.44 -6.40 4.94
C CYS A 97 4.67 -6.34 6.45
N ILE A 98 3.66 -5.88 7.18
CA ILE A 98 3.66 -5.87 8.64
C ILE A 98 2.42 -6.58 9.17
N THR A 99 2.56 -7.27 10.30
CA THR A 99 1.44 -7.77 11.08
C THR A 99 1.09 -6.74 12.16
N VAL A 100 -0.18 -6.41 12.32
CA VAL A 100 -0.66 -5.48 13.36
C VAL A 100 -1.62 -6.21 14.27
N ARG A 101 -1.43 -6.06 15.58
CA ARG A 101 -2.35 -6.57 16.61
C ARG A 101 -3.44 -5.54 16.88
N HIS A 102 -4.70 -5.95 16.77
CA HIS A 102 -5.85 -5.14 17.16
C HIS A 102 -6.67 -5.90 18.22
N PRO A 103 -7.42 -5.22 19.10
CA PRO A 103 -8.30 -5.90 20.05
C PRO A 103 -9.28 -6.88 19.39
N CYS A 104 -9.71 -6.59 18.16
CA CYS A 104 -10.62 -7.45 17.39
C CYS A 104 -9.90 -8.54 16.56
N GLY A 105 -8.59 -8.73 16.73
CA GLY A 105 -7.78 -9.73 16.01
C GLY A 105 -6.53 -9.13 15.36
N LYS A 106 -5.70 -9.98 14.74
CA LYS A 106 -4.55 -9.52 13.96
C LYS A 106 -4.94 -9.30 12.50
N PHE A 107 -4.31 -8.31 11.86
CA PHE A 107 -4.43 -8.08 10.43
C PHE A 107 -3.06 -7.79 9.81
N PHE A 108 -2.97 -7.93 8.49
CA PHE A 108 -1.75 -7.77 7.71
C PHE A 108 -1.86 -6.51 6.85
N LEU A 109 -0.81 -5.72 6.82
CA LEU A 109 -0.69 -4.55 5.95
C LEU A 109 0.49 -4.79 5.02
N CYS A 110 0.27 -4.68 3.71
CA CYS A 110 1.32 -4.88 2.71
C CYS A 110 1.38 -3.69 1.76
N ASN A 111 2.56 -3.10 1.65
CA ASN A 111 2.89 -2.08 0.68
C ASN A 111 3.46 -2.72 -0.59
N VAL A 112 2.86 -2.45 -1.74
CA VAL A 112 3.27 -3.01 -3.04
C VAL A 112 3.75 -1.92 -3.99
N TYR A 113 4.87 -2.17 -4.66
CA TYR A 113 5.35 -1.42 -5.82
C TYR A 113 5.70 -2.38 -6.96
N ALA A 114 4.70 -2.73 -7.75
CA ALA A 114 4.84 -3.73 -8.81
C ALA A 114 5.73 -3.21 -9.96
N PRO A 115 6.53 -4.06 -10.62
CA PRO A 115 7.33 -3.66 -11.78
C PRO A 115 6.49 -3.11 -12.96
N ASN A 116 7.07 -2.19 -13.73
CA ASN A 116 6.46 -1.66 -14.97
C ASN A 116 6.38 -2.69 -16.10
N ARG A 117 7.34 -3.61 -16.18
CA ARG A 117 7.41 -4.61 -17.27
C ARG A 117 6.37 -5.72 -17.03
N PRO A 118 5.53 -6.07 -18.02
CA PRO A 118 4.45 -7.05 -17.82
C PRO A 118 4.89 -8.42 -17.26
N SER A 119 6.03 -8.96 -17.72
CA SER A 119 6.56 -10.24 -17.23
C SER A 119 7.04 -10.13 -15.78
N GLY A 120 7.87 -9.14 -15.47
CA GLY A 120 8.35 -8.91 -14.10
C GLY A 120 7.21 -8.64 -13.12
N ARG A 121 6.15 -7.97 -13.57
CA ARG A 121 4.92 -7.75 -12.79
C ARG A 121 4.17 -9.05 -12.50
N ARG A 122 4.01 -9.94 -13.49
CA ARG A 122 3.42 -11.27 -13.26
C ARG A 122 4.22 -12.04 -12.22
N ASP A 123 5.54 -12.11 -12.42
CA ASP A 123 6.42 -12.89 -11.56
C ASP A 123 6.40 -12.34 -10.12
N PHE A 124 6.38 -11.01 -9.96
CA PHE A 124 6.17 -10.34 -8.69
C PHE A 124 4.84 -10.71 -8.03
N PHE A 125 3.71 -10.67 -8.73
CA PHE A 125 2.42 -11.03 -8.12
C PHE A 125 2.34 -12.51 -7.72
N MET A 126 3.08 -13.39 -8.39
CA MET A 126 3.17 -14.80 -8.00
C MET A 126 3.96 -15.03 -6.70
N THR A 127 4.75 -14.05 -6.24
CA THR A 127 5.43 -14.14 -4.93
C THR A 127 4.55 -13.67 -3.77
N LEU A 128 3.52 -12.84 -4.01
CA LEU A 128 2.67 -12.30 -2.93
C LEU A 128 2.10 -13.36 -1.95
N PRO A 129 1.66 -14.56 -2.39
CA PRO A 129 1.18 -15.59 -1.48
C PRO A 129 2.21 -16.06 -0.42
N SER A 130 3.52 -15.87 -0.63
CA SER A 130 4.52 -16.21 0.39
C SER A 130 4.60 -15.17 1.51
N PHE A 131 4.05 -13.96 1.30
CA PHE A 131 4.05 -12.86 2.27
C PHE A 131 2.69 -12.65 2.92
N VAL A 132 1.60 -12.90 2.18
CA VAL A 132 0.23 -12.68 2.64
C VAL A 132 -0.42 -14.02 3.01
N PRO A 133 -0.83 -14.23 4.27
CA PRO A 133 -1.51 -15.46 4.65
C PRO A 133 -2.91 -15.52 4.04
N GLY A 134 -3.22 -16.64 3.36
CA GLY A 134 -4.43 -16.79 2.53
C GLY A 134 -5.76 -16.44 3.20
N SER A 135 -5.95 -16.84 4.46
CA SER A 135 -7.21 -16.63 5.18
C SER A 135 -7.15 -15.53 6.24
N ALA A 136 -6.07 -14.75 6.30
CA ALA A 136 -5.97 -13.68 7.28
C ALA A 136 -6.60 -12.38 6.78
N PRO A 137 -7.18 -11.57 7.69
CA PRO A 137 -7.54 -10.20 7.37
C PRO A 137 -6.31 -9.42 6.88
N CYS A 138 -6.42 -8.82 5.70
CA CYS A 138 -5.26 -8.18 5.09
C CYS A 138 -5.66 -6.99 4.23
N ILE A 139 -4.75 -6.03 4.13
CA ILE A 139 -4.86 -4.85 3.30
C ILE A 139 -3.59 -4.77 2.46
N LEU A 140 -3.78 -4.79 1.15
CA LEU A 140 -2.75 -4.63 0.15
C LEU A 140 -2.91 -3.24 -0.46
N ALA A 141 -1.94 -2.37 -0.26
CA ALA A 141 -1.98 -1.00 -0.75
C ALA A 141 -0.71 -0.67 -1.51
N GLY A 142 -0.81 0.16 -2.55
CA GLY A 142 0.36 0.60 -3.27
C GLY A 142 0.13 0.80 -4.76
N ASP A 143 1.22 0.81 -5.50
CA ASP A 143 1.23 0.99 -6.94
C ASP A 143 1.37 -0.38 -7.60
N PHE A 144 0.26 -0.85 -8.17
CA PHE A 144 0.20 -2.15 -8.85
C PHE A 144 0.74 -2.07 -10.28
N ASN A 145 1.04 -0.87 -10.79
CA ASN A 145 1.36 -0.60 -12.18
C ASN A 145 0.38 -1.28 -13.16
N CYS A 146 -0.86 -1.54 -12.73
CA CYS A 146 -1.93 -2.20 -13.47
C CYS A 146 -3.06 -1.19 -13.71
N VAL A 147 -3.76 -1.33 -14.84
CA VAL A 147 -5.00 -0.59 -15.10
C VAL A 147 -6.13 -1.61 -15.10
N PRO A 148 -6.93 -1.69 -14.01
CA PRO A 148 -7.97 -2.72 -13.86
C PRO A 148 -9.04 -2.64 -14.95
N ASP A 149 -9.50 -1.43 -15.30
CA ASP A 149 -10.49 -1.22 -16.35
C ASP A 149 -9.95 -0.25 -17.42
N THR A 150 -9.62 -0.78 -18.59
CA THR A 150 -9.11 0.05 -19.69
C THR A 150 -10.13 1.03 -20.29
N GLN A 151 -11.43 0.86 -20.02
CA GLN A 151 -12.48 1.77 -20.50
C GLN A 151 -12.79 2.87 -19.48
N LEU A 152 -12.73 2.56 -18.18
CA LEU A 152 -13.00 3.54 -17.12
C LEU A 152 -11.74 4.22 -16.58
N ASP A 153 -10.57 3.59 -16.58
CA ASP A 153 -9.40 4.07 -15.83
C ASP A 153 -8.23 4.55 -16.73
N ARG A 154 -8.47 4.74 -18.04
CA ARG A 154 -7.46 5.20 -19.01
C ARG A 154 -7.91 6.36 -19.89
N MET A 155 -7.06 7.39 -20.01
CA MET A 155 -7.24 8.49 -20.98
C MET A 155 -6.79 8.15 -22.41
N SER A 156 -6.10 7.04 -22.66
CA SER A 156 -5.63 6.67 -24.01
C SER A 156 -5.70 5.16 -24.30
N ARG A 157 -6.15 4.82 -25.50
CA ARG A 157 -6.42 3.44 -25.99
C ARG A 157 -5.14 2.79 -26.53
N CYS A 158 -4.47 1.96 -25.73
CA CYS A 158 -3.38 1.09 -26.21
C CYS A 158 -3.56 -0.38 -25.79
N THR A 159 -3.16 -1.26 -26.71
CA THR A 159 -3.49 -2.68 -26.87
C THR A 159 -2.80 -3.66 -25.89
N SER A 160 -3.59 -4.61 -25.36
CA SER A 160 -3.32 -6.02 -25.01
C SER A 160 -2.13 -6.44 -24.11
N SER A 161 -1.14 -5.60 -23.80
CA SER A 161 0.04 -6.01 -23.00
C SER A 161 -0.15 -5.93 -21.46
N GLY A 162 -1.31 -5.43 -20.99
CA GLY A 162 -1.68 -5.39 -19.58
C GLY A 162 -2.18 -6.72 -18.99
N CYS A 163 -2.59 -7.66 -19.84
CA CYS A 163 -3.45 -8.77 -19.45
C CYS A 163 -2.78 -9.82 -18.54
N VAL A 164 -1.48 -10.10 -18.72
CA VAL A 164 -0.80 -11.18 -17.99
C VAL A 164 -0.48 -10.81 -16.53
N GLY A 165 -0.07 -9.57 -16.27
CA GLY A 165 0.12 -9.08 -14.91
C GLY A 165 -1.21 -8.94 -14.18
N MET A 166 -2.23 -8.43 -14.88
CA MET A 166 -3.59 -8.34 -14.34
C MET A 166 -4.16 -9.72 -13.98
N SER A 167 -4.00 -10.74 -14.83
CA SER A 167 -4.53 -12.07 -14.51
C SER A 167 -3.92 -12.67 -13.24
N ALA A 168 -2.63 -12.42 -12.98
CA ALA A 168 -1.98 -12.88 -11.76
C ALA A 168 -2.50 -12.11 -10.52
N LEU A 169 -2.68 -10.80 -10.64
CA LEU A 169 -3.27 -9.98 -9.58
C LEU A 169 -4.74 -10.36 -9.31
N ASP A 170 -5.54 -10.56 -10.35
CA ASP A 170 -6.94 -10.98 -10.24
C ASP A 170 -7.06 -12.36 -9.57
N MET A 171 -6.19 -13.30 -9.93
CA MET A 171 -6.12 -14.61 -9.29
C MET A 171 -5.76 -14.47 -7.81
N PHE A 172 -4.78 -13.62 -7.47
CA PHE A 172 -4.41 -13.35 -6.10
C PHE A 172 -5.58 -12.75 -5.30
N ILE A 173 -6.23 -11.72 -5.83
CA ILE A 173 -7.38 -11.03 -5.20
C ILE A 173 -8.52 -12.03 -4.96
N LYS A 174 -8.87 -12.85 -5.95
CA LYS A 174 -9.91 -13.88 -5.83
C LYS A 174 -9.56 -14.93 -4.78
N ASN A 175 -8.32 -15.43 -4.78
CA ASN A 175 -7.88 -16.45 -3.84
C ASN A 175 -7.83 -15.97 -2.39
N HIS A 176 -7.75 -14.65 -2.17
CA HIS A 176 -7.74 -14.02 -0.84
C HIS A 176 -9.08 -13.35 -0.50
N ASP A 177 -10.15 -13.54 -1.30
CA ASP A 177 -11.44 -12.87 -1.13
C ASP A 177 -11.31 -11.34 -0.94
N MET A 178 -10.36 -10.71 -1.63
CA MET A 178 -10.12 -9.28 -1.51
C MET A 178 -11.10 -8.48 -2.38
N VAL A 179 -11.40 -7.27 -1.94
CA VAL A 179 -12.22 -6.31 -2.67
C VAL A 179 -11.40 -5.04 -2.94
N ASP A 180 -11.51 -4.51 -4.15
CA ASP A 180 -11.04 -3.15 -4.46
C ASP A 180 -11.91 -2.14 -3.72
N VAL A 181 -11.31 -1.50 -2.72
CA VAL A 181 -12.03 -0.60 -1.81
C VAL A 181 -12.54 0.64 -2.53
N TRP A 182 -11.79 1.16 -3.51
CA TRP A 182 -12.21 2.35 -4.24
C TRP A 182 -13.39 2.04 -5.16
N ARG A 183 -13.29 0.93 -5.92
CA ARG A 183 -14.34 0.51 -6.87
C ARG A 183 -15.63 0.12 -6.17
N ALA A 184 -15.56 -0.48 -4.98
CA ALA A 184 -16.74 -0.81 -4.18
C ALA A 184 -17.55 0.44 -3.77
N GLN A 185 -16.88 1.58 -3.54
CA GLN A 185 -17.54 2.82 -3.15
C GLN A 185 -17.99 3.69 -4.32
N HIS A 186 -17.29 3.58 -5.45
CA HIS A 186 -17.55 4.41 -6.63
C HIS A 186 -17.85 3.54 -7.86
N PRO A 187 -18.93 2.72 -7.84
CA PRO A 187 -19.29 1.87 -8.94
C PRO A 187 -19.68 2.72 -10.15
N GLY A 188 -18.76 2.90 -11.10
CA GLY A 188 -18.99 3.63 -12.35
C GLY A 188 -18.33 5.00 -12.47
N LEU A 189 -17.52 5.43 -11.49
CA LEU A 189 -16.62 6.56 -11.70
C LEU A 189 -15.32 6.11 -12.38
N SER A 190 -14.73 7.00 -13.15
CA SER A 190 -13.38 6.85 -13.70
C SER A 190 -12.35 7.26 -12.64
N CYS A 191 -11.32 6.43 -12.43
CA CYS A 191 -10.15 6.85 -11.65
C CYS A 191 -8.84 6.47 -12.34
N SER A 192 -8.07 7.49 -12.74
CA SER A 192 -6.70 7.31 -13.20
C SER A 192 -5.70 7.38 -12.03
N LEU A 193 -5.92 6.59 -10.98
CA LEU A 193 -5.02 6.55 -9.83
C LEU A 193 -3.87 5.57 -10.12
N GLY A 194 -2.63 6.00 -9.88
CA GLY A 194 -1.47 5.12 -9.93
C GLY A 194 -1.40 4.15 -8.75
N THR A 195 -2.10 4.46 -7.66
CA THR A 195 -2.14 3.62 -6.45
C THR A 195 -3.54 3.13 -6.15
N ALA A 196 -3.64 1.93 -5.58
CA ALA A 196 -4.90 1.30 -5.18
C ALA A 196 -4.79 0.66 -3.80
N LEU A 197 -5.95 0.25 -3.25
CA LEU A 197 -6.05 -0.48 -2.01
C LEU A 197 -7.06 -1.62 -2.16
N MET A 198 -6.58 -2.84 -1.91
CA MET A 198 -7.37 -4.07 -1.87
C MET A 198 -7.46 -4.52 -0.42
N ALA A 199 -8.66 -4.87 0.04
CA ALA A 199 -8.86 -5.28 1.42
C ALA A 199 -9.68 -6.57 1.51
N ARG A 200 -9.27 -7.44 2.43
CA ARG A 200 -10.08 -8.50 3.00
C ARG A 200 -10.35 -8.16 4.45
N THR A 201 -11.56 -7.69 4.75
CA THR A 201 -11.98 -7.41 6.12
C THR A 201 -12.45 -8.70 6.80
N PRO A 202 -12.21 -8.87 8.12
CA PRO A 202 -12.81 -9.97 8.87
C PRO A 202 -14.34 -9.84 8.87
N GLN A 203 -15.04 -10.97 8.88
CA GLN A 203 -16.48 -10.97 9.15
C GLN A 203 -16.76 -10.26 10.49
N GLY A 204 -17.57 -9.21 10.47
CA GLY A 204 -17.90 -8.38 11.65
C GLY A 204 -17.11 -7.08 11.81
N TRP A 205 -16.11 -6.79 10.96
CA TRP A 205 -15.47 -5.47 10.90
C TRP A 205 -16.26 -4.54 9.96
N THR A 206 -17.50 -4.22 10.34
CA THR A 206 -18.40 -3.35 9.56
C THR A 206 -18.18 -1.86 9.81
N GLU A 207 -17.35 -1.49 10.78
CA GLU A 207 -17.16 -0.10 11.25
C GLU A 207 -15.71 0.41 11.09
N CYS A 208 -14.84 -0.31 10.38
CA CYS A 208 -13.53 0.23 10.05
C CYS A 208 -13.68 1.29 8.95
N THR A 209 -13.90 2.54 9.35
CA THR A 209 -13.83 3.65 8.39
C THR A 209 -12.41 3.83 7.91
N LEU A 210 -12.14 3.19 6.79
CA LEU A 210 -10.95 3.34 5.98
C LEU A 210 -10.99 4.69 5.29
N HIS A 211 -10.35 5.66 5.92
CA HIS A 211 -10.12 6.97 5.35
C HIS A 211 -9.02 6.88 4.29
N LEU A 212 -9.33 6.56 3.03
CA LEU A 212 -8.31 6.47 1.98
C LEU A 212 -8.09 7.81 1.34
N HIS A 213 -6.93 8.39 1.53
CA HIS A 213 -6.53 9.54 0.73
C HIS A 213 -5.77 8.99 -0.49
N CYS A 214 -6.42 8.89 -1.65
CA CYS A 214 -5.67 8.82 -2.90
C CYS A 214 -5.55 10.26 -3.44
N HIS A 215 -4.64 10.54 -4.37
CA HIS A 215 -4.30 11.91 -4.83
C HIS A 215 -5.47 12.73 -5.42
N ARG A 216 -6.73 12.26 -5.32
CA ARG A 216 -7.98 13.00 -5.60
C ARG A 216 -9.17 12.74 -4.65
N GLY A 217 -8.99 12.27 -3.42
CA GLY A 217 -10.10 12.26 -2.44
C GLY A 217 -9.93 11.31 -1.26
N THR A 218 -10.70 11.61 -0.19
CA THR A 218 -10.86 10.80 1.03
C THR A 218 -12.00 9.81 0.86
N VAL A 219 -11.72 8.53 0.79
CA VAL A 219 -12.67 7.40 0.82
C VAL A 219 -13.06 7.15 2.28
N LYS A 220 -14.29 6.81 2.65
CA LYS A 220 -14.69 6.43 4.02
C LYS A 220 -15.43 5.09 3.94
N LEU A 221 -14.96 4.03 4.60
CA LEU A 221 -15.72 2.76 4.71
C LEU A 221 -16.72 2.74 5.88
#